data_AF-A0A7C4V8U8-F1
#
_entry.id   AF-A0A7C4V8U8-F1
#
_cell.length_a   1.000
_cell.length_b   1.000
_cell.length_c   1.000
_cell.angle_alpha   90.00
_cell.angle_beta   90.00
_cell.angle_gamma   90.00
#
_symmetry.space_group_name_H-M   'P 1'
#
loop_
_entity.id
_entity.type
_entity.pdbx_description
1 polymer ?
#
loop_
_entity_poly.entity_id
_entity_poly.type
_entity_poly.pdbx_seq_one_letter_code
_entity_poly.pdbx_strand_id
1 'polypeptide(L)'
;MEASEEKTVAVSEVASSVECPVCHTANQPTETWCTECGFRLDATPGEAPAEVEEAPIATLISEADGRAYPLKTGENLIGRSPEADVLISHPSVSRRHALVVIEDGAAYIEDLGSTNGTIIEGKPATARTRIGPGMRIRLGEVTLRLEGSIAEVEETPAIEEKIAAFLIAEDGTKYPLHAGTNTLGRRSDNSVVIPDPYVSGRHAEVIFDGNTWYIKDNGSTNGTYLNDERCPPEEMKPLKDGDRLVFARLTFRFRLADTETESADEPSTETQQET
;
A
#
# COMPACT_ATOMS: atom_id res chain seq x y z
N MET A 1 -26.32 -26.42 69.26
CA MET A 1 -27.18 -26.44 68.07
C MET A 1 -27.72 -25.03 67.94
N GLU A 2 -27.45 -24.40 66.80
CA GLU A 2 -28.20 -23.28 66.20
C GLU A 2 -28.35 -21.99 67.04
N ALA A 3 -28.40 -20.77 66.51
CA ALA A 3 -28.14 -20.10 65.25
C ALA A 3 -28.47 -18.61 65.56
N SER A 4 -27.74 -17.63 65.00
CA SER A 4 -28.20 -16.25 64.69
C SER A 4 -26.96 -15.37 64.45
N GLU A 5 -26.44 -15.33 63.22
CA GLU A 5 -26.85 -14.46 62.09
C GLU A 5 -25.99 -13.18 62.01
N GLU A 6 -24.85 -13.32 61.33
CA GLU A 6 -24.14 -12.22 60.69
C GLU A 6 -24.98 -11.72 59.51
N LYS A 7 -25.39 -10.46 59.57
CA LYS A 7 -26.05 -9.77 58.46
C LYS A 7 -25.00 -9.02 57.64
N THR A 8 -24.33 -9.73 56.74
CA THR A 8 -23.50 -9.12 55.70
C THR A 8 -24.42 -8.55 54.62
N VAL A 9 -24.41 -7.23 54.49
CA VAL A 9 -25.11 -6.51 53.41
C VAL A 9 -24.29 -6.68 52.14
N ALA A 10 -24.81 -7.46 51.19
CA ALA A 10 -24.29 -7.52 49.83
C ALA A 10 -24.55 -6.16 49.15
N VAL A 11 -23.49 -5.40 48.89
CA VAL A 11 -23.54 -4.25 47.99
C VAL A 11 -23.40 -4.81 46.58
N SER A 12 -24.54 -4.94 45.90
CA SER A 12 -24.57 -5.22 44.46
C SER A 12 -24.08 -3.97 43.72
N GLU A 13 -22.81 -3.97 43.31
CA GLU A 13 -22.32 -3.00 42.33
C GLU A 13 -22.98 -3.28 40.99
N VAL A 14 -23.98 -2.46 40.67
CA VAL A 14 -24.55 -2.37 39.32
C VAL A 14 -23.45 -1.77 38.45
N ALA A 15 -22.73 -2.62 37.72
CA ALA A 15 -21.82 -2.17 36.67
C ALA A 15 -22.68 -1.49 35.59
N SER A 16 -22.79 -0.16 35.68
CA SER A 16 -23.50 0.64 34.69
C SER A 16 -22.72 0.59 33.38
N SER A 17 -23.18 -0.20 32.42
CA SER A 17 -22.65 -0.22 31.06
C SER A 17 -22.79 1.15 30.41
N VAL A 18 -21.80 1.57 29.63
CA VAL A 18 -21.85 2.79 28.82
C VAL A 18 -22.22 2.40 27.39
N GLU A 19 -23.36 2.87 26.92
CA GLU A 19 -23.81 2.64 25.55
C GLU A 19 -23.09 3.60 24.59
N CYS A 20 -22.54 3.07 23.49
CA CYS A 20 -21.91 3.88 22.47
C CYS A 20 -22.95 4.72 21.71
N PRO A 21 -22.79 6.05 21.58
CA PRO A 21 -23.75 6.90 20.86
C PRO A 21 -23.71 6.73 19.33
N VAL A 22 -22.71 6.03 18.79
CA VAL A 22 -22.55 5.82 17.34
C VAL A 22 -23.15 4.50 16.89
N CYS A 23 -22.86 3.40 17.59
CA CYS A 23 -23.27 2.06 17.17
C CYS A 23 -24.13 1.31 18.19
N HIS A 24 -24.48 1.95 19.32
CA HIS A 24 -25.32 1.38 20.38
C HIS A 24 -24.75 0.14 21.09
N THR A 25 -23.50 -0.22 20.82
CA THR A 25 -22.81 -1.29 21.55
C THR A 25 -22.68 -0.91 23.02
N ALA A 26 -23.02 -1.84 23.91
CA ALA A 26 -22.80 -1.69 25.34
C ALA A 26 -21.33 -1.98 25.69
N ASN A 27 -20.68 -1.03 26.37
CA ASN A 27 -19.28 -1.08 26.76
C ASN A 27 -19.15 -1.06 28.28
N GLN A 28 -18.02 -1.52 28.80
CA GLN A 28 -17.70 -1.42 30.22
C GLN A 28 -17.44 0.06 30.58
N PRO A 29 -17.85 0.53 31.78
CA PRO A 29 -17.61 1.92 32.18
C PRO A 29 -16.13 2.32 32.30
N THR A 30 -15.21 1.35 32.32
CA THR A 30 -13.76 1.60 32.27
C THR A 30 -13.20 1.71 30.84
N GLU A 31 -13.98 1.37 29.82
CA GLU A 31 -13.54 1.43 28.42
C GLU A 31 -13.54 2.87 27.92
N THR A 32 -12.38 3.33 27.48
CA THR A 32 -12.21 4.67 26.88
C THR A 32 -12.67 4.70 25.41
N TRP A 33 -12.80 3.54 24.76
CA TRP A 33 -13.28 3.40 23.38
C TRP A 33 -14.31 2.29 23.26
N CYS A 34 -15.25 2.47 22.34
CA CYS A 34 -16.23 1.45 21.99
C CYS A 34 -15.53 0.28 21.30
N THR A 35 -15.80 -0.93 21.81
CA THR A 35 -15.20 -2.19 21.34
C THR A 35 -15.60 -2.58 19.93
N GLU A 36 -16.73 -2.06 19.43
CA GLU A 36 -17.24 -2.38 18.09
C GLU A 36 -16.81 -1.35 17.05
N CYS A 37 -17.06 -0.06 17.29
CA CYS A 37 -16.86 0.99 16.27
C CYS A 37 -15.63 1.89 16.50
N GLY A 38 -14.97 1.78 17.66
CA GLY A 38 -13.81 2.59 18.04
C GLY A 38 -14.13 4.01 18.53
N PHE A 39 -15.41 4.37 18.72
CA PHE A 39 -15.81 5.68 19.22
C PHE A 39 -15.33 5.91 20.67
N ARG A 40 -14.74 7.07 20.95
CA ARG A 40 -14.21 7.41 22.28
C ARG A 40 -15.35 7.76 23.26
N LEU A 41 -15.50 7.00 24.35
CA LEU A 41 -16.65 7.03 25.26
C LEU A 41 -16.56 8.11 26.36
N ASP A 42 -15.37 8.64 26.64
CA ASP A 42 -15.10 9.67 27.66
C ASP A 42 -15.06 11.10 27.10
N ALA A 43 -15.57 11.31 25.88
CA ALA A 43 -15.63 12.65 25.30
C ALA A 43 -16.69 13.51 26.01
N THR A 44 -16.25 14.43 26.88
CA THR A 44 -17.13 15.42 27.52
C THR A 44 -17.70 16.37 26.45
N PRO A 45 -19.03 16.48 26.26
CA PRO A 45 -19.60 17.49 25.37
C PRO A 45 -19.43 18.85 26.05
N GLY A 46 -18.50 19.70 25.57
CA GLY A 46 -18.45 21.08 26.05
C GLY A 46 -17.12 21.82 26.00
N GLU A 47 -15.98 21.19 25.72
CA GLU A 47 -14.73 21.91 25.43
C GLU A 47 -14.23 21.51 24.05
N ALA A 48 -14.99 21.97 23.05
CA ALA A 48 -14.46 22.11 21.70
C ALA A 48 -13.33 23.15 21.74
N PRO A 49 -12.12 22.83 21.26
CA PRO A 49 -11.12 23.85 20.99
C PRO A 49 -11.71 24.91 20.06
N ALA A 50 -11.44 26.17 20.36
CA ALA A 50 -11.95 27.33 19.65
C ALA A 50 -11.83 27.21 18.13
N GLU A 51 -12.89 27.68 17.47
CA GLU A 51 -13.17 27.76 16.04
C GLU A 51 -11.95 27.94 15.13
N VAL A 52 -11.71 26.91 14.31
CA VAL A 52 -11.65 27.06 12.85
C VAL A 52 -12.45 25.88 12.29
N GLU A 53 -13.70 26.11 11.89
CA GLU A 53 -14.41 25.19 10.98
C GLU A 53 -13.80 25.32 9.58
N GLU A 54 -12.51 25.08 9.45
CA GLU A 54 -11.91 24.82 8.15
C GLU A 54 -12.25 23.37 7.82
N ALA A 55 -13.04 23.18 6.76
CA ALA A 55 -13.32 21.86 6.24
C ALA A 55 -12.01 21.09 6.07
N PRO A 56 -11.96 19.79 6.41
CA PRO A 56 -10.74 19.01 6.30
C PRO A 56 -10.17 19.14 4.89
N ILE A 57 -8.88 19.45 4.79
CA ILE A 57 -8.16 19.67 3.52
C ILE A 57 -8.43 18.51 2.55
N ALA A 58 -8.47 17.29 3.09
CA ALA A 58 -8.91 16.10 2.39
C ALA A 58 -9.67 15.15 3.32
N THR A 59 -10.55 14.35 2.75
CA THR A 59 -11.31 13.30 3.43
C THR A 59 -11.31 12.05 2.57
N LEU A 60 -11.02 10.89 3.17
CA LEU A 60 -11.26 9.60 2.52
C LEU A 60 -12.69 9.18 2.81
N ILE A 61 -13.46 8.86 1.78
CA ILE A 61 -14.83 8.36 1.87
C ILE A 61 -14.85 6.90 1.48
N SER A 62 -15.28 6.02 2.38
CA SER A 62 -15.49 4.61 2.06
C SER A 62 -16.65 4.45 1.08
N GLU A 63 -16.41 3.77 -0.04
CA GLU A 63 -17.45 3.52 -1.05
C GLU A 63 -18.48 2.47 -0.60
N ALA A 64 -18.15 1.65 0.40
CA ALA A 64 -19.02 0.58 0.87
C ALA A 64 -20.16 1.09 1.77
N ASP A 65 -19.87 2.07 2.63
CA ASP A 65 -20.77 2.55 3.68
C ASP A 65 -20.86 4.08 3.78
N GLY A 66 -20.12 4.81 2.95
CA GLY A 66 -20.08 6.28 2.97
C GLY A 66 -19.32 6.87 4.16
N ARG A 67 -18.63 6.06 4.96
CA ARG A 67 -17.92 6.54 6.15
C ARG A 67 -16.79 7.48 5.75
N ALA A 68 -16.76 8.64 6.38
CA ALA A 68 -15.78 9.70 6.14
C ALA A 68 -14.63 9.66 7.14
N TYR A 69 -13.41 9.78 6.64
CA TYR A 69 -12.17 9.81 7.40
C TYR A 69 -11.41 11.10 7.06
N PRO A 70 -11.56 12.15 7.87
CA PRO A 70 -10.85 13.42 7.63
C PRO A 70 -9.35 13.22 7.82
N LEU A 71 -8.56 13.82 6.92
CA LEU A 71 -7.10 13.76 6.96
C LEU A 71 -6.55 15.06 7.55
N LYS A 72 -5.52 14.93 8.41
CA LYS A 72 -4.77 16.06 8.96
C LYS A 72 -3.59 16.41 8.04
N THR A 73 -3.09 17.64 8.14
CA THR A 73 -1.80 18.00 7.53
C THR A 73 -0.68 17.12 8.09
N GLY A 74 0.25 16.71 7.24
CA GLY A 74 1.32 15.77 7.57
C GLY A 74 0.89 14.30 7.40
N GLU A 75 1.45 13.43 8.22
CA GLU A 75 1.28 11.97 8.13
C GLU A 75 -0.07 11.49 8.67
N ASN A 76 -0.74 10.62 7.91
CA ASN A 76 -1.98 9.93 8.26
C ASN A 76 -1.79 8.44 7.99
N LEU A 77 -1.59 7.66 9.05
CA LEU A 77 -1.43 6.22 8.94
C LEU A 77 -2.79 5.55 8.71
N ILE A 78 -2.89 4.73 7.67
CA ILE A 78 -4.06 3.93 7.35
C ILE A 78 -3.82 2.47 7.69
N GLY A 79 -4.76 1.83 8.38
CA GLY A 79 -4.67 0.40 8.67
C GLY A 79 -5.78 -0.11 9.57
N ARG A 80 -5.74 -1.41 9.86
CA ARG A 80 -6.71 -2.08 10.74
C ARG A 80 -6.35 -2.05 12.23
N SER A 81 -5.18 -1.51 12.58
CA SER A 81 -4.72 -1.45 13.97
C SER A 81 -5.24 -0.17 14.64
N PRO A 82 -5.55 -0.18 15.95
CA PRO A 82 -5.92 1.03 16.70
C PRO A 82 -4.86 2.15 16.68
N GLU A 83 -3.63 1.84 16.28
CA GLU A 83 -2.54 2.82 16.08
C GLU A 83 -2.70 3.66 14.80
N ALA A 84 -3.60 3.29 13.89
CA ALA A 84 -3.84 4.01 12.65
C ALA A 84 -4.67 5.27 12.88
N ASP A 85 -4.28 6.39 12.24
CA ASP A 85 -5.09 7.61 12.20
C ASP A 85 -6.41 7.37 11.44
N VAL A 86 -6.35 6.56 10.37
CA VAL A 86 -7.50 6.10 9.59
C VAL A 86 -7.69 4.62 9.86
N LEU A 87 -8.55 4.30 10.83
CA LEU A 87 -8.87 2.93 11.22
C LEU A 87 -9.87 2.30 10.23
N ILE A 88 -9.37 1.36 9.43
CA ILE A 88 -10.16 0.53 8.53
C ILE A 88 -10.21 -0.89 9.09
N SER A 89 -11.26 -1.19 9.87
CA SER A 89 -11.48 -2.48 10.51
C SER A 89 -11.91 -3.57 9.52
N HIS A 90 -11.03 -3.93 8.59
CA HIS A 90 -11.27 -4.98 7.61
C HIS A 90 -10.15 -6.04 7.61
N PRO A 91 -10.46 -7.35 7.55
CA PRO A 91 -9.45 -8.41 7.55
C PRO A 91 -8.44 -8.33 6.39
N SER A 92 -8.86 -7.83 5.22
CA SER A 92 -7.98 -7.64 4.06
C SER A 92 -6.99 -6.48 4.22
N VAL A 93 -7.18 -5.61 5.21
CA VAL A 93 -6.32 -4.44 5.45
C VAL A 93 -5.25 -4.83 6.47
N SER A 94 -4.04 -4.32 6.25
CA SER A 94 -2.89 -4.60 7.12
C SER A 94 -2.94 -3.69 8.34
N ARG A 95 -2.28 -4.09 9.44
CA ARG A 95 -2.26 -3.29 10.68
C ARG A 95 -1.76 -1.86 10.44
N ARG A 96 -0.69 -1.75 9.66
CA ARG A 96 -0.14 -0.53 9.06
C ARG A 96 -0.10 -0.81 7.56
N HIS A 97 -1.04 -0.26 6.80
CA HIS A 97 -1.25 -0.65 5.40
C HIS A 97 -0.66 0.39 4.46
N ALA A 98 -1.04 1.65 4.61
CA ALA A 98 -0.54 2.75 3.81
C ALA A 98 -0.34 4.00 4.67
N LEU A 99 0.46 4.94 4.19
CA LEU A 99 0.66 6.25 4.78
C LEU A 99 0.20 7.31 3.79
N VAL A 100 -0.69 8.20 4.19
CA VAL A 100 -1.05 9.38 3.42
C VAL A 100 -0.38 10.61 4.02
N VAL A 101 0.37 11.36 3.22
CA VAL A 101 1.03 12.60 3.61
C VAL A 101 0.37 13.77 2.91
N ILE A 102 -0.18 14.71 3.68
CA ILE A 102 -0.70 15.97 3.20
C ILE A 102 0.36 17.05 3.42
N GLU A 103 0.98 17.56 2.36
CA GLU A 103 1.99 18.61 2.42
C GLU A 103 1.78 19.61 1.28
N ASP A 104 1.94 20.90 1.57
CA ASP A 104 1.78 22.01 0.60
C ASP A 104 0.46 21.95 -0.21
N GLY A 105 -0.62 21.49 0.42
CA GLY A 105 -1.93 21.33 -0.21
C GLY A 105 -2.04 20.15 -1.17
N ALA A 106 -1.01 19.32 -1.32
CA ALA A 106 -1.03 18.09 -2.10
C ALA A 106 -1.11 16.86 -1.19
N ALA A 107 -1.73 15.79 -1.71
CA ALA A 107 -1.82 14.50 -1.03
C ALA A 107 -0.95 13.45 -1.73
N TYR A 108 -0.18 12.70 -0.94
CA TYR A 108 0.64 11.58 -1.41
C TYR A 108 0.31 10.34 -0.59
N ILE A 109 0.35 9.17 -1.21
CA ILE A 109 0.15 7.89 -0.54
C ILE A 109 1.32 6.94 -0.82
N GLU A 110 1.72 6.18 0.19
CA GLU A 110 2.75 5.15 0.12
C GLU A 110 2.24 3.85 0.76
N ASP A 111 2.41 2.71 0.09
CA ASP A 111 2.13 1.40 0.68
C ASP A 111 3.26 1.00 1.64
N LEU A 112 2.92 0.56 2.86
CA LEU A 112 3.89 0.23 3.90
C LEU A 112 4.29 -1.26 3.91
N GLY A 113 4.30 -1.90 2.74
CA GLY A 113 4.55 -3.33 2.59
C GLY A 113 3.34 -4.16 3.03
N SER A 114 2.15 -3.71 2.65
CA SER A 114 0.90 -4.36 3.01
C SER A 114 0.76 -5.74 2.38
N THR A 115 -0.10 -6.59 2.94
CA THR A 115 -0.25 -7.98 2.48
C THR A 115 -0.95 -8.08 1.13
N ASN A 116 -1.93 -7.21 0.88
CA ASN A 116 -2.77 -7.25 -0.32
C ASN A 116 -2.49 -6.09 -1.29
N GLY A 117 -1.52 -5.23 -0.96
CA GLY A 117 -1.17 -4.05 -1.72
C GLY A 117 -2.19 -2.90 -1.62
N THR A 118 -1.72 -1.73 -2.03
CA THR A 118 -2.51 -0.52 -2.27
C THR A 118 -2.63 -0.29 -3.76
N ILE A 119 -3.83 -0.02 -4.26
CA ILE A 119 -4.13 0.19 -5.68
C ILE A 119 -4.81 1.54 -5.86
N ILE A 120 -4.32 2.37 -6.78
CA ILE A 120 -4.80 3.72 -7.06
C ILE A 120 -5.28 3.77 -8.50
N GLU A 121 -6.55 4.10 -8.72
CA GLU A 121 -7.17 4.10 -10.08
C GLU A 121 -6.88 2.81 -10.87
N GLY A 122 -6.89 1.66 -10.19
CA GLY A 122 -6.64 0.35 -10.79
C GLY A 122 -5.15 -0.02 -10.97
N LYS A 123 -4.20 0.88 -10.69
CA LYS A 123 -2.76 0.64 -10.77
C LYS A 123 -2.14 0.41 -9.38
N PRO A 124 -1.23 -0.56 -9.18
CA PRO A 124 -0.55 -0.74 -7.90
C PRO A 124 0.29 0.49 -7.52
N ALA A 125 0.24 0.88 -6.24
CA ALA A 125 1.09 1.92 -5.68
C ALA A 125 2.44 1.31 -5.26
N THR A 126 3.40 1.27 -6.19
CA THR A 126 4.75 0.70 -5.97
C THR A 126 5.75 1.70 -5.37
N ALA A 127 5.40 2.98 -5.38
CA ALA A 127 6.17 4.08 -4.79
C ALA A 127 5.21 5.14 -4.23
N ARG A 128 5.77 6.15 -3.55
CA ARG A 128 5.03 7.32 -3.09
C ARG A 128 4.32 7.98 -4.28
N THR A 129 2.99 7.92 -4.29
CA THR A 129 2.15 8.30 -5.42
C THR A 129 1.29 9.49 -5.04
N ARG A 130 1.22 10.52 -5.89
CA ARG A 130 0.32 11.66 -5.67
C ARG A 130 -1.13 11.24 -5.92
N ILE A 131 -2.05 11.66 -5.06
CA ILE A 131 -3.49 11.42 -5.16
C ILE A 131 -4.23 12.75 -5.11
N GLY A 132 -5.33 12.82 -5.87
CA GLY A 132 -6.17 14.02 -6.01
C GLY A 132 -7.65 13.74 -5.76
N PRO A 133 -8.48 14.80 -5.71
CA PRO A 133 -9.91 14.66 -5.47
C PRO A 133 -10.58 13.77 -6.51
N GLY A 134 -11.53 12.95 -6.07
CA GLY A 134 -12.24 11.98 -6.89
C GLY A 134 -11.52 10.65 -7.09
N MET A 135 -10.21 10.56 -6.82
CA MET A 135 -9.45 9.32 -7.03
C MET A 135 -9.83 8.23 -6.03
N ARG A 136 -9.87 6.98 -6.52
CA ARG A 136 -10.16 5.76 -5.77
C ARG A 136 -8.88 5.05 -5.39
N ILE A 137 -8.80 4.72 -4.11
CA ILE A 137 -7.69 4.05 -3.43
C ILE A 137 -8.27 2.76 -2.85
N ARG A 138 -7.76 1.62 -3.30
CA ARG A 138 -8.16 0.31 -2.83
C ARG A 138 -7.08 -0.32 -1.96
N LEU A 139 -7.45 -0.70 -0.75
CA LEU A 139 -6.61 -1.29 0.29
C LEU A 139 -7.11 -2.72 0.55
N GLY A 140 -6.47 -3.70 -0.10
CA GLY A 140 -7.05 -5.05 -0.21
C GLY A 140 -8.43 -5.02 -0.90
N GLU A 141 -9.50 -5.31 -0.14
CA GLU A 141 -10.89 -5.33 -0.63
C GLU A 141 -11.66 -4.02 -0.33
N VAL A 142 -11.09 -3.11 0.45
CA VAL A 142 -11.76 -1.84 0.81
C VAL A 142 -11.40 -0.76 -0.20
N THR A 143 -12.40 -0.07 -0.76
CA THR A 143 -12.21 1.05 -1.68
C THR A 143 -12.62 2.36 -1.01
N LEU A 144 -11.71 3.33 -1.02
CA LEU A 144 -11.90 4.68 -0.50
C LEU A 144 -11.79 5.67 -1.67
N ARG A 145 -12.64 6.69 -1.70
CA ARG A 145 -12.52 7.83 -2.62
C ARG A 145 -11.97 9.02 -1.86
N LEU A 146 -11.00 9.73 -2.44
CA LEU A 146 -10.48 10.97 -1.87
C LEU A 146 -11.39 12.14 -2.26
N GLU A 147 -11.81 12.94 -1.30
CA GLU A 147 -12.55 14.18 -1.50
C GLU A 147 -11.84 15.33 -0.78
N GLY A 148 -12.12 16.58 -1.17
CA GLY A 148 -11.57 17.78 -0.53
C GLY A 148 -10.92 18.75 -1.51
N SER A 149 -10.42 19.85 -0.96
CA SER A 149 -9.79 20.96 -1.69
C SER A 149 -8.27 20.87 -1.62
N ILE A 150 -7.72 19.68 -1.89
CA ILE A 150 -6.30 19.54 -2.19
C ILE A 150 -6.05 20.04 -3.60
N ALA A 151 -4.87 20.63 -3.84
CA ALA A 151 -4.43 21.01 -5.17
C ALA A 151 -4.67 19.82 -6.09
N GLU A 152 -5.50 20.03 -7.12
CA GLU A 152 -5.78 19.01 -8.13
C GLU A 152 -4.47 18.45 -8.67
N VAL A 153 -4.54 17.24 -9.21
CA VAL A 153 -3.40 16.64 -9.89
C VAL A 153 -3.10 17.51 -11.11
N GLU A 154 -2.38 18.64 -10.97
CA GLU A 154 -1.48 19.06 -12.02
C GLU A 154 -0.63 17.83 -12.25
N GLU A 155 -0.82 17.23 -13.41
CA GLU A 155 0.00 16.16 -13.91
C GLU A 155 1.45 16.65 -13.79
N THR A 156 2.11 16.41 -12.65
CA THR A 156 3.49 15.97 -12.73
C THR A 156 3.38 14.83 -13.69
N PRO A 157 3.96 14.94 -14.90
CA PRO A 157 3.83 13.88 -15.86
C PRO A 157 4.19 12.64 -15.07
N ALA A 158 3.28 11.67 -15.03
CA ALA A 158 3.73 10.30 -14.96
C ALA A 158 4.75 10.29 -16.09
N ILE A 159 6.03 10.41 -15.74
CA ILE A 159 7.09 10.12 -16.68
C ILE A 159 6.63 8.75 -17.11
N GLU A 160 6.17 8.62 -18.35
CA GLU A 160 6.03 7.33 -18.97
C GLU A 160 7.44 6.78 -18.81
N GLU A 161 7.64 6.02 -17.73
CA GLU A 161 8.95 5.55 -17.36
C GLU A 161 9.27 4.59 -18.49
N LYS A 162 9.94 5.12 -19.50
CA LYS A 162 10.19 4.41 -20.73
C LYS A 162 10.85 3.12 -20.30
N ILE A 163 10.24 2.00 -20.66
CA ILE A 163 10.82 0.70 -20.35
C ILE A 163 12.19 0.69 -21.01
N ALA A 164 13.22 0.61 -20.18
CA ALA A 164 14.60 0.72 -20.61
C ALA A 164 15.25 -0.66 -20.71
N ALA A 165 14.71 -1.64 -19.99
CA ALA A 165 15.13 -3.03 -20.03
C ALA A 165 14.00 -3.97 -19.59
N PHE A 166 14.26 -5.26 -19.67
CA PHE A 166 13.41 -6.34 -19.22
C PHE A 166 14.22 -7.38 -18.47
N LEU A 167 13.59 -8.00 -17.47
CA LEU A 167 13.97 -9.34 -17.03
C LEU A 167 13.03 -10.33 -17.71
N ILE A 168 13.60 -11.31 -18.41
CA ILE A 168 12.84 -12.33 -19.12
C ILE A 168 13.03 -13.65 -18.37
N ALA A 169 11.96 -14.16 -17.77
CA ALA A 169 11.95 -15.46 -17.11
C ALA A 169 12.07 -16.62 -18.12
N GLU A 170 12.39 -17.82 -17.64
CA GLU A 170 12.51 -19.02 -18.49
C GLU A 170 11.22 -19.39 -19.23
N ASP A 171 10.06 -19.07 -18.66
CA ASP A 171 8.75 -19.26 -19.29
C ASP A 171 8.39 -18.18 -20.32
N GLY A 172 9.26 -17.19 -20.53
CA GLY A 172 9.08 -16.08 -21.46
C GLY A 172 8.38 -14.86 -20.84
N THR A 173 7.94 -14.91 -19.58
CA THR A 173 7.35 -13.76 -18.88
C THR A 173 8.35 -12.61 -18.83
N LYS A 174 7.93 -11.44 -19.28
CA LYS A 174 8.73 -10.22 -19.29
C LYS A 174 8.34 -9.32 -18.12
N TYR A 175 9.33 -8.90 -17.36
CA TYR A 175 9.20 -7.93 -16.29
C TYR A 175 9.87 -6.63 -16.73
N PRO A 176 9.11 -5.53 -16.92
CA PRO A 176 9.68 -4.27 -17.36
C PRO A 176 10.60 -3.70 -16.28
N LEU A 177 11.68 -3.07 -16.73
CA LEU A 177 12.60 -2.29 -15.91
C LEU A 177 12.68 -0.87 -16.46
N HIS A 178 12.67 0.08 -15.56
CA HIS A 178 12.70 1.52 -15.83
C HIS A 178 14.08 2.09 -15.51
N ALA A 179 14.35 3.30 -16.00
CA ALA A 179 15.53 4.04 -15.56
C ALA A 179 15.47 4.31 -14.04
N GLY A 180 16.62 4.38 -13.37
CA GLY A 180 16.68 4.51 -11.91
C GLY A 180 16.66 3.16 -11.19
N THR A 181 16.04 3.11 -10.01
CA THR A 181 16.06 1.92 -9.12
C THR A 181 14.80 1.10 -9.28
N ASN A 182 14.96 -0.17 -9.69
CA ASN A 182 13.91 -1.16 -9.77
C ASN A 182 14.08 -2.13 -8.60
N THR A 183 13.14 -2.14 -7.66
CA THR A 183 13.09 -3.10 -6.55
C THR A 183 12.48 -4.43 -7.02
N LEU A 184 13.08 -5.55 -6.60
CA LEU A 184 12.64 -6.90 -6.94
C LEU A 184 12.37 -7.71 -5.69
N GLY A 185 11.26 -8.43 -5.67
CA GLY A 185 10.96 -9.34 -4.56
C GLY A 185 9.58 -9.94 -4.63
N ARG A 186 9.28 -10.80 -3.65
CA ARG A 186 8.00 -11.51 -3.57
C ARG A 186 6.82 -10.64 -3.14
N ARG A 187 7.09 -9.60 -2.36
CA ARG A 187 6.03 -8.72 -1.86
C ARG A 187 5.53 -7.79 -2.97
N SER A 188 4.27 -7.40 -2.87
CA SER A 188 3.59 -6.52 -3.83
C SER A 188 4.08 -5.07 -3.83
N ASP A 189 4.89 -4.67 -2.83
CA ASP A 189 5.50 -3.34 -2.73
C ASP A 189 6.78 -3.18 -3.56
N ASN A 190 7.18 -4.20 -4.33
CA ASN A 190 8.31 -4.10 -5.27
C ASN A 190 7.83 -3.61 -6.64
N SER A 191 8.68 -2.86 -7.34
CA SER A 191 8.43 -2.49 -8.75
C SER A 191 8.34 -3.71 -9.68
N VAL A 192 9.12 -4.76 -9.38
CA VAL A 192 9.09 -6.06 -10.04
C VAL A 192 8.72 -7.14 -9.02
N VAL A 193 7.46 -7.57 -9.08
CA VAL A 193 6.92 -8.60 -8.18
C VAL A 193 7.19 -9.98 -8.75
N ILE A 194 7.95 -10.79 -8.01
CA ILE A 194 8.28 -12.18 -8.35
C ILE A 194 7.62 -13.09 -7.30
N PRO A 195 6.37 -13.55 -7.51
CA PRO A 195 5.54 -14.20 -6.49
C PRO A 195 5.96 -15.66 -6.21
N ASP A 196 7.22 -15.87 -5.85
CA ASP A 196 7.79 -17.19 -5.52
C ASP A 196 8.18 -17.27 -4.04
N PRO A 197 7.75 -18.30 -3.28
CA PRO A 197 8.03 -18.43 -1.84
C PRO A 197 9.51 -18.40 -1.44
N TYR A 198 10.42 -18.74 -2.34
CA TYR A 198 11.86 -18.75 -2.10
C TYR A 198 12.52 -17.40 -2.43
N VAL A 199 11.80 -16.49 -3.08
CA VAL A 199 12.23 -15.10 -3.26
C VAL A 199 11.89 -14.30 -2.01
N SER A 200 12.88 -13.55 -1.52
CA SER A 200 12.73 -12.69 -0.34
C SER A 200 11.74 -11.56 -0.60
N GLY A 201 11.14 -11.02 0.46
CA GLY A 201 10.12 -9.97 0.33
C GLY A 201 10.63 -8.74 -0.42
N ARG A 202 11.84 -8.27 -0.11
CA ARG A 202 12.67 -7.38 -0.91
C ARG A 202 13.98 -8.14 -1.12
N HIS A 203 14.24 -8.59 -2.34
CA HIS A 203 15.30 -9.55 -2.64
C HIS A 203 16.53 -8.88 -3.25
N ALA A 204 16.32 -8.04 -4.24
CA ALA A 204 17.40 -7.36 -4.95
C ALA A 204 16.90 -6.04 -5.55
N GLU A 205 17.83 -5.25 -6.07
CA GLU A 205 17.59 -4.03 -6.83
C GLU A 205 18.37 -4.08 -8.14
N VAL A 206 17.70 -3.73 -9.24
CA VAL A 206 18.33 -3.44 -10.52
C VAL A 206 18.35 -1.92 -10.70
N ILE A 207 19.55 -1.35 -10.76
CA ILE A 207 19.77 0.10 -10.69
C ILE A 207 20.41 0.57 -11.98
N PHE A 208 19.87 1.64 -12.57
CA PHE A 208 20.48 2.35 -13.69
C PHE A 208 20.93 3.74 -13.23
N ASP A 209 22.24 3.99 -13.28
CA ASP A 209 22.84 5.27 -12.85
C ASP A 209 22.80 6.37 -13.94
N GLY A 210 22.16 6.08 -15.07
CA GLY A 210 22.15 6.94 -16.27
C GLY A 210 23.10 6.47 -17.38
N ASN A 211 24.07 5.60 -17.05
CA ASN A 211 25.02 5.04 -18.02
C ASN A 211 25.14 3.52 -17.94
N THR A 212 25.13 2.97 -16.72
CA THR A 212 25.42 1.56 -16.45
C THR A 212 24.31 0.95 -15.61
N TRP A 213 23.95 -0.29 -15.94
CA TRP A 213 23.05 -1.10 -15.12
C TRP A 213 23.85 -1.86 -14.07
N TYR A 214 23.25 -2.02 -12.89
CA TYR A 214 23.80 -2.81 -11.80
C TYR A 214 22.74 -3.72 -11.22
N ILE A 215 23.17 -4.84 -10.67
CA ILE A 215 22.38 -5.68 -9.77
C ILE A 215 22.99 -5.58 -8.36
N LYS A 216 22.13 -5.42 -7.37
CA LYS A 216 22.48 -5.40 -5.94
C LYS A 216 21.59 -6.38 -5.21
N ASP A 217 22.18 -7.34 -4.49
CA ASP A 217 21.44 -8.23 -3.59
C ASP A 217 21.17 -7.51 -2.26
N ASN A 218 19.92 -7.50 -1.78
CA ASN A 218 19.54 -6.80 -0.54
C ASN A 218 19.64 -7.72 0.69
N GLY A 219 20.68 -8.55 0.77
CA GLY A 219 20.84 -9.54 1.84
C GLY A 219 19.79 -10.65 1.78
N SER A 220 19.48 -11.10 0.56
CA SER A 220 18.42 -12.08 0.36
C SER A 220 18.76 -13.44 0.99
N THR A 221 17.72 -14.17 1.40
CA THR A 221 17.88 -15.45 2.12
C THR A 221 18.57 -16.51 1.26
N ASN A 222 18.18 -16.61 -0.01
CA ASN A 222 18.71 -17.62 -0.93
C ASN A 222 19.78 -17.06 -1.88
N GLY A 223 20.06 -15.76 -1.81
CA GLY A 223 21.04 -15.08 -2.64
C GLY A 223 20.55 -14.74 -4.06
N THR A 224 21.24 -13.77 -4.63
CA THR A 224 21.21 -13.42 -6.06
C THR A 224 22.49 -13.90 -6.73
N TYR A 225 22.40 -14.41 -7.96
CA TYR A 225 23.54 -14.81 -8.77
C TYR A 225 23.54 -14.09 -10.12
N LEU A 226 24.70 -13.64 -10.55
CA LEU A 226 24.96 -13.04 -11.86
C LEU A 226 25.95 -13.94 -12.61
N ASN A 227 25.54 -14.50 -13.75
CA ASN A 227 26.36 -15.40 -14.57
C ASN A 227 27.05 -16.52 -13.74
N ASP A 228 26.26 -17.18 -12.89
CA ASP A 228 26.65 -18.26 -11.97
C ASP A 228 27.52 -17.84 -10.76
N GLU A 229 27.93 -16.59 -10.67
CA GLU A 229 28.62 -16.04 -9.51
C GLU A 229 27.62 -15.43 -8.52
N ARG A 230 27.74 -15.75 -7.23
CA ARG A 230 26.87 -15.16 -6.20
C ARG A 230 27.24 -13.71 -5.98
N CYS A 231 26.26 -12.81 -6.12
CA CYS A 231 26.43 -11.40 -5.77
C CYS A 231 26.68 -11.29 -4.25
N PRO A 232 27.74 -10.57 -3.82
CA PRO A 232 27.90 -10.20 -2.42
C PRO A 232 26.71 -9.33 -1.97
N PRO A 233 26.16 -9.55 -0.76
CA PRO A 233 25.10 -8.71 -0.22
C PRO A 233 25.50 -7.23 -0.17
N GLU A 234 24.56 -6.36 -0.52
CA GLU A 234 24.69 -4.91 -0.53
C GLU A 234 25.74 -4.32 -1.50
N GLU A 235 26.40 -5.15 -2.31
CA GLU A 235 27.38 -4.71 -3.31
C GLU A 235 26.75 -4.62 -4.70
N MET A 236 27.04 -3.54 -5.43
CA MET A 236 26.59 -3.36 -6.81
C MET A 236 27.52 -4.10 -7.76
N LYS A 237 26.97 -5.03 -8.55
CA LYS A 237 27.66 -5.70 -9.66
C LYS A 237 27.16 -5.15 -10.99
N PRO A 238 28.04 -4.78 -11.94
CA PRO A 238 27.61 -4.27 -13.24
C PRO A 238 26.87 -5.37 -14.01
N LEU A 239 25.78 -4.98 -14.66
CA LEU A 239 24.87 -5.82 -15.42
C LEU A 239 24.88 -5.41 -16.89
N LYS A 240 24.91 -6.38 -17.80
CA LYS A 240 24.98 -6.19 -19.26
C LYS A 240 23.86 -6.91 -19.98
N ASP A 241 23.49 -6.42 -21.16
CA ASP A 241 22.53 -7.09 -22.03
C ASP A 241 22.90 -8.55 -22.25
N GLY A 242 21.94 -9.44 -22.04
CA GLY A 242 22.09 -10.88 -22.17
C GLY A 242 22.54 -11.60 -20.90
N ASP A 243 22.92 -10.90 -19.83
CA ASP A 243 23.36 -11.52 -18.57
C ASP A 243 22.28 -12.40 -17.96
N ARG A 244 22.72 -13.49 -17.34
CA ARG A 244 21.86 -14.43 -16.61
C ARG A 244 21.81 -14.01 -15.14
N LEU A 245 20.60 -13.76 -14.65
CA LEU A 245 20.32 -13.48 -13.25
C LEU A 245 19.57 -14.66 -12.63
N VAL A 246 19.92 -15.02 -11.39
CA VAL A 246 19.17 -16.00 -10.61
C VAL A 246 18.77 -15.37 -9.29
N PHE A 247 17.47 -15.39 -9.01
CA PHE A 247 16.92 -14.99 -7.72
C PHE A 247 16.36 -16.22 -7.04
N ALA A 248 16.99 -16.64 -5.95
CA ALA A 248 16.74 -17.95 -5.34
C ALA A 248 16.88 -19.11 -6.33
N ARG A 249 15.76 -19.61 -6.88
CA ARG A 249 15.71 -20.73 -7.84
C ARG A 249 15.27 -20.33 -9.24
N LEU A 250 14.89 -19.07 -9.44
CA LEU A 250 14.31 -18.59 -10.67
C LEU A 250 15.38 -17.93 -11.53
N THR A 251 15.48 -18.39 -12.79
CA THR A 251 16.41 -17.84 -13.77
C THR A 251 15.73 -16.77 -14.61
N PHE A 252 16.43 -15.67 -14.81
CA PHE A 252 16.05 -14.57 -15.68
C PHE A 252 17.20 -14.23 -16.62
N ARG A 253 16.86 -13.68 -17.78
CA ARG A 253 17.80 -13.01 -18.68
C ARG A 253 17.51 -11.52 -18.68
N PHE A 254 18.53 -10.72 -18.41
CA PHE A 254 18.45 -9.28 -18.56
C PHE A 254 18.55 -8.90 -20.04
N ARG A 255 17.63 -8.08 -20.54
CA ARG A 255 17.64 -7.57 -21.91
C ARG A 255 17.34 -6.08 -21.95
N LEU A 256 18.12 -5.30 -22.68
CA LEU A 256 17.79 -3.89 -22.94
C LEU A 256 16.55 -3.82 -23.83
N ALA A 257 15.72 -2.80 -23.60
CA ALA A 257 14.59 -2.53 -24.48
C ALA A 257 15.13 -1.92 -25.78
N ASP A 258 14.69 -2.46 -26.92
CA ASP A 258 15.06 -1.91 -28.22
C ASP A 258 14.45 -0.51 -28.35
N THR A 259 15.26 0.46 -28.76
CA THR A 259 14.83 1.87 -28.93
C THR A 259 13.89 2.10 -30.13
N GLU A 260 13.46 1.06 -30.84
CA GLU A 260 12.64 1.17 -32.05
C GLU A 260 11.40 0.24 -32.02
N THR A 261 10.22 0.88 -31.99
CA THR A 261 8.96 0.45 -32.62
C THR A 261 8.11 -0.67 -31.96
N GLU A 262 7.23 -0.30 -31.02
CA GLU A 262 5.89 -0.89 -30.96
C GLU A 262 5.00 -0.17 -31.97
N SER A 263 5.00 -0.61 -33.23
CA SER A 263 3.88 -0.38 -34.14
C SER A 263 3.02 -1.64 -34.10
N ALA A 264 1.79 -1.47 -33.63
CA ALA A 264 0.76 -2.49 -33.62
C ALA A 264 0.67 -3.19 -34.98
N ASP A 265 0.87 -4.51 -34.98
CA ASP A 265 0.45 -5.38 -36.08
C ASP A 265 -1.08 -5.44 -36.05
N GLU A 266 -1.73 -4.66 -36.93
CA GLU A 266 -3.15 -4.80 -37.22
C GLU A 266 -3.42 -6.15 -37.90
N PRO A 267 -4.47 -6.90 -37.53
CA PRO A 267 -4.85 -8.09 -38.27
C PRO A 267 -5.43 -7.68 -39.62
N SER A 268 -4.68 -7.93 -40.68
CA SER A 268 -5.12 -7.84 -42.08
C SER A 268 -6.37 -8.70 -42.31
N THR A 269 -7.53 -8.05 -42.41
CA THR A 269 -8.76 -8.67 -42.87
C THR A 269 -8.76 -8.65 -44.39
N GLU A 270 -8.44 -9.78 -45.00
CA GLU A 270 -8.62 -10.00 -46.43
C GLU A 270 -10.11 -10.08 -46.74
N THR A 271 -10.62 -9.17 -47.57
CA THR A 271 -11.98 -9.21 -48.09
C THR A 271 -11.98 -8.69 -49.52
N GLN A 272 -12.61 -9.51 -50.39
CA GLN A 272 -13.08 -9.25 -51.76
C GLN A 272 -12.05 -9.35 -52.90
N GLN A 273 -12.30 -10.32 -53.78
CA GLN A 273 -12.45 -10.00 -55.20
C GLN A 273 -13.57 -10.83 -55.83
N GLU A 274 -14.62 -10.11 -56.21
CA GLU A 274 -15.63 -10.46 -57.19
C GLU A 274 -14.97 -10.78 -58.54
N THR A 275 -15.44 -11.83 -59.23
CA THR A 275 -15.66 -11.85 -60.68
C THR A 275 -16.72 -12.90 -61.02
#